data_AF-A0AAE5EWF4-F1
#
_entry.id   AF-A0AAE5EWF4-F1
#
_cell.length_a   1.000
_cell.length_b   1.000
_cell.length_c   1.000
_cell.angle_alpha   90.00
_cell.angle_beta   90.00
_cell.angle_gamma   90.00
#
_symmetry.space_group_name_H-M   'P 1'
#
loop_
_entity.id
_entity.type
_entity.pdbx_description
1 polymer ?
#
loop_
_entity_poly.entity_id
_entity_poly.type
_entity_poly.pdbx_seq_one_letter_code
_entity_poly.pdbx_strand_id
1 'polypeptide(L)'
;MLKLVKSDITLSQKATDKFEAIKNIAQALTEKGLVEKGYVEGMLNREKQNSTFLGNGIAIPHGTTDTRSMVKTTGVSVHHFPNGVEWGDGNKVFVAIGIAAKSDEHLGILKQLTKVLSVDGVEERLRSAKSEQDIIALLNGDVQLEADFDAAHIQLKFPASDMVQMSAVAGGLLKNTGCAGAEFVADLVTKTPTHLGQGLWLVGSDKQVTRTGVSFVSTANDCELEGEKVRALVAFAACNNAHQPILKTISTLVFNNEHNKLLDASAEQILALLKGEEVATDADETGNNAIFKIKNAHGLHARPGAMLVAEAKKFESNIRVANLDGDGKTVNAKSLMKVIALGVKHGHQLKFSAEGPDAAQALESIGKAIASGLGEG
;
A
#
# COMPACT_ATOMS: atom_id res chain seq x y z
N MET A 1 -5.28 25.38 -4.96
CA MET A 1 -5.43 23.91 -4.98
C MET A 1 -6.78 23.61 -4.38
N LEU A 2 -7.62 22.82 -5.05
CA LEU A 2 -8.99 22.59 -4.61
C LEU A 2 -8.99 21.61 -3.43
N LYS A 3 -9.36 22.07 -2.24
CA LYS A 3 -9.34 21.26 -1.01
C LYS A 3 -10.68 20.54 -0.88
N LEU A 4 -10.67 19.22 -1.02
CA LEU A 4 -11.85 18.39 -0.80
C LEU A 4 -12.29 18.46 0.65
N VAL A 5 -13.59 18.64 0.87
CA VAL A 5 -14.23 18.56 2.17
C VAL A 5 -15.30 17.47 2.18
N LYS A 6 -15.76 17.05 3.36
CA LYS A 6 -16.74 15.95 3.49
C LYS A 6 -18.04 16.22 2.71
N SER A 7 -18.50 17.46 2.66
CA SER A 7 -19.69 17.86 1.88
C SER A 7 -19.52 17.75 0.37
N ASP A 8 -18.30 17.53 -0.12
CA ASP A 8 -18.07 17.28 -1.54
C ASP A 8 -18.37 15.83 -1.95
N ILE A 9 -18.40 14.91 -0.99
CA ILE A 9 -18.44 13.47 -1.24
C ILE A 9 -19.80 12.87 -0.89
N THR A 10 -20.35 12.09 -1.81
CA THR A 10 -21.55 11.28 -1.62
C THR A 10 -21.15 9.81 -1.72
N LEU A 11 -21.30 9.06 -0.63
CA LEU A 11 -20.92 7.65 -0.57
C LEU A 11 -21.99 6.72 -1.14
N SER A 12 -21.56 5.50 -1.50
CA SER A 12 -22.44 4.35 -1.75
C SER A 12 -23.51 4.58 -2.81
N GLN A 13 -23.16 5.36 -3.83
CA GLN A 13 -24.01 5.62 -4.98
C GLN A 13 -24.09 4.41 -5.90
N LYS A 14 -25.12 4.38 -6.73
CA LYS A 14 -25.33 3.39 -7.78
C LYS A 14 -25.58 4.11 -9.10
N ALA A 15 -25.09 3.53 -10.18
CA ALA A 15 -25.41 3.92 -11.53
C ALA A 15 -25.34 2.67 -12.41
N THR A 16 -26.25 2.56 -13.37
CA THR A 16 -26.30 1.47 -14.34
C THR A 16 -25.18 1.58 -15.37
N ASP A 17 -24.81 2.81 -15.74
CA ASP A 17 -23.71 3.10 -16.64
C ASP A 17 -23.02 4.44 -16.32
N LYS A 18 -21.93 4.73 -17.03
CA LYS A 18 -21.19 5.99 -16.88
C LYS A 18 -22.02 7.24 -17.18
N PHE A 19 -23.00 7.18 -18.08
CA PHE A 19 -23.81 8.34 -18.43
C PHE A 19 -24.81 8.69 -17.34
N GLU A 20 -25.41 7.70 -16.69
CA GLU A 20 -26.22 7.88 -15.48
C GLU A 20 -25.36 8.45 -14.35
N ALA A 21 -24.17 7.90 -14.11
CA ALA A 21 -23.25 8.42 -13.10
C ALA A 21 -22.92 9.91 -13.36
N ILE A 22 -22.61 10.27 -14.60
CA ILE A 22 -22.33 11.66 -15.01
C ILE A 22 -23.54 12.57 -14.78
N LYS A 23 -24.76 12.13 -15.12
CA LYS A 23 -25.99 12.91 -14.89
C LYS A 23 -26.22 13.14 -13.40
N ASN A 24 -26.07 12.11 -12.57
CA ASN A 24 -26.24 12.22 -11.11
C ASN A 24 -25.23 13.19 -10.49
N ILE A 25 -23.97 13.17 -10.97
CA ILE A 25 -22.93 14.10 -10.53
C ILE A 25 -23.23 15.54 -10.99
N ALA A 26 -23.65 15.72 -12.24
CA ALA A 26 -24.01 17.03 -12.78
C ALA A 26 -25.22 17.65 -12.05
N GLN A 27 -26.18 16.81 -11.66
CA GLN A 27 -27.30 17.21 -10.82
C GLN A 27 -26.81 17.70 -9.46
N ALA A 28 -25.91 16.98 -8.79
CA ALA A 28 -25.33 17.40 -7.52
C ALA A 28 -24.57 18.74 -7.63
N LEU A 29 -23.80 18.95 -8.71
CA LEU A 29 -23.15 20.24 -8.99
C LEU A 29 -24.17 21.38 -9.16
N THR A 30 -25.31 21.09 -9.80
CA THR A 30 -26.39 22.06 -10.01
C THR A 30 -27.11 22.39 -8.70
N GLU A 31 -27.41 21.38 -7.88
CA GLU A 31 -28.05 21.53 -6.56
C GLU A 31 -27.19 22.32 -5.59
N LYS A 32 -25.86 22.17 -5.65
CA LYS A 32 -24.89 22.99 -4.92
C LYS A 32 -24.77 24.43 -5.46
N GLY A 33 -25.47 24.76 -6.55
CA GLY A 33 -25.42 26.08 -7.18
C GLY A 33 -24.10 26.39 -7.90
N LEU A 34 -23.26 25.38 -8.16
CA LEU A 34 -21.95 25.56 -8.80
C LEU A 34 -22.07 25.81 -10.30
N VAL A 35 -23.10 25.21 -10.92
CA VAL A 35 -23.34 25.27 -12.37
C VAL A 35 -24.81 25.51 -12.69
N GLU A 36 -25.09 25.88 -13.94
CA GLU A 36 -26.45 25.93 -14.49
C GLU A 36 -26.95 24.53 -14.90
N LYS A 37 -28.28 24.36 -14.99
CA LYS A 37 -28.94 23.08 -15.31
C LYS A 37 -28.45 22.44 -16.62
N GLY A 38 -28.04 23.25 -17.61
CA GLY A 38 -27.54 22.78 -18.90
C GLY A 38 -26.12 22.19 -18.88
N TYR A 39 -25.36 22.37 -17.80
CA TYR A 39 -23.95 21.94 -17.73
C TYR A 39 -23.77 20.42 -17.92
N VAL A 40 -24.80 19.63 -17.59
CA VAL A 40 -24.82 18.18 -17.80
C VAL A 40 -24.56 17.81 -19.27
N GLU A 41 -25.05 18.59 -20.23
CA GLU A 41 -24.82 18.31 -21.66
C GLU A 41 -23.34 18.46 -22.02
N GLY A 42 -22.66 19.46 -21.46
CA GLY A 42 -21.22 19.63 -21.59
C GLY A 42 -20.45 18.42 -21.06
N MET A 43 -20.82 17.92 -19.87
CA MET A 43 -20.16 16.75 -19.28
C MET A 43 -20.36 15.49 -20.12
N LEU A 44 -21.57 15.26 -20.62
CA LEU A 44 -21.88 14.12 -21.48
C LEU A 44 -21.16 14.21 -22.84
N ASN A 45 -21.11 15.40 -23.44
CA ASN A 45 -20.40 15.62 -24.69
C ASN A 45 -18.88 15.42 -24.52
N ARG A 46 -18.32 15.88 -23.40
CA ARG A 46 -16.92 15.65 -23.06
C ARG A 46 -16.59 14.16 -22.95
N GLU A 47 -17.44 13.39 -22.29
CA GLU A 47 -17.26 11.93 -22.15
C GLU A 47 -17.39 11.20 -23.50
N LYS A 48 -18.28 11.66 -24.40
CA LYS A 48 -18.42 11.09 -25.76
C LYS A 48 -17.20 11.34 -26.65
N GLN A 49 -16.50 12.46 -26.46
CA GLN A 49 -15.28 12.76 -27.22
C GLN A 49 -14.14 11.82 -26.86
N ASN A 50 -13.90 11.63 -25.56
CA ASN A 50 -12.90 10.72 -25.02
C ASN A 50 -13.29 10.37 -23.59
N SER A 51 -13.02 9.12 -23.17
CA SER A 51 -13.26 8.67 -21.79
C SER A 51 -12.59 9.61 -20.79
N THR A 52 -13.30 9.94 -19.71
CA THR A 52 -12.75 10.71 -18.58
C THR A 52 -12.17 9.82 -17.48
N PHE A 53 -12.04 8.51 -17.74
CA PHE A 53 -11.30 7.59 -16.88
C PHE A 53 -9.81 7.98 -16.79
N LEU A 54 -9.25 7.93 -15.59
CA LEU A 54 -7.84 8.27 -15.34
C LEU A 54 -6.96 7.10 -14.95
N GLY A 55 -7.54 6.01 -14.44
CA GLY A 55 -6.79 4.90 -13.81
C GLY A 55 -7.19 4.67 -12.36
N ASN A 56 -6.79 3.52 -11.80
CA ASN A 56 -7.00 3.11 -10.40
C ASN A 56 -8.45 3.28 -9.89
N GLY A 57 -9.44 3.09 -10.76
CA GLY A 57 -10.84 3.24 -10.38
C GLY A 57 -11.36 4.67 -10.29
N ILE A 58 -10.65 5.66 -10.85
CA ILE A 58 -11.01 7.08 -10.78
C ILE A 58 -11.43 7.62 -12.17
N ALA A 59 -12.51 8.39 -12.22
CA ALA A 59 -12.88 9.22 -13.37
C ALA A 59 -13.09 10.69 -12.99
N ILE A 60 -12.89 11.60 -13.95
CA ILE A 60 -13.03 13.06 -13.74
C ILE A 60 -13.99 13.70 -14.75
N PRO A 61 -15.30 13.40 -14.71
CA PRO A 61 -16.25 14.02 -15.63
C PRO A 61 -16.30 15.55 -15.45
N HIS A 62 -16.19 16.28 -16.56
CA HIS A 62 -16.18 17.75 -16.59
C HIS A 62 -16.79 18.27 -17.89
N GLY A 63 -17.25 19.53 -17.90
CA GLY A 63 -17.85 20.15 -19.08
C GLY A 63 -16.85 20.44 -20.20
N THR A 64 -17.37 20.72 -21.39
CA THR A 64 -16.57 21.23 -22.52
C THR A 64 -16.29 22.72 -22.36
N THR A 65 -15.41 23.26 -23.20
CA THR A 65 -15.12 24.71 -23.30
C THR A 65 -16.37 25.56 -23.51
N ASP A 66 -17.33 25.05 -24.28
CA ASP A 66 -18.54 25.79 -24.68
C ASP A 66 -19.53 25.93 -23.52
N THR A 67 -19.45 25.04 -22.53
CA THR A 67 -20.25 25.09 -21.30
C THR A 67 -19.57 25.83 -20.15
N ARG A 68 -18.38 26.43 -20.35
CA ARG A 68 -17.65 27.14 -19.29
C ARG A 68 -18.43 28.33 -18.72
N SER A 69 -19.18 29.05 -19.55
CA SER A 69 -20.03 30.18 -19.12
C SER A 69 -21.13 29.77 -18.13
N MET A 70 -21.51 28.49 -18.14
CA MET A 70 -22.51 27.92 -17.23
C MET A 70 -21.96 27.61 -15.83
N VAL A 71 -20.64 27.77 -15.61
CA VAL A 71 -20.02 27.58 -14.29
C VAL A 71 -20.14 28.88 -13.49
N LYS A 72 -20.96 28.86 -12.43
CA LYS A 72 -21.15 29.99 -11.51
C LYS A 72 -20.01 30.12 -10.53
N THR A 73 -19.59 28.99 -9.95
CA THR A 73 -18.54 28.90 -8.94
C THR A 73 -17.72 27.65 -9.19
N THR A 74 -16.39 27.77 -9.20
CA THR A 74 -15.50 26.60 -9.30
C THR A 74 -15.72 25.70 -8.07
N GLY A 75 -15.89 24.40 -8.30
CA GLY A 75 -16.15 23.43 -7.24
C GLY A 75 -16.21 22.00 -7.78
N VAL A 76 -16.44 21.05 -6.89
CA VAL A 76 -16.50 19.64 -7.24
C VAL A 76 -17.66 18.91 -6.57
N SER A 77 -18.01 17.75 -7.14
CA SER A 77 -18.89 16.78 -6.51
C SER A 77 -18.31 15.39 -6.77
N VAL A 78 -18.09 14.63 -5.70
CA VAL A 78 -17.43 13.33 -5.73
C VAL A 78 -18.45 12.26 -5.38
N HIS A 79 -18.66 11.29 -6.27
CA HIS A 79 -19.53 10.14 -6.01
C HIS A 79 -18.70 8.88 -5.87
N HIS A 80 -18.93 8.12 -4.80
CA HIS A 80 -18.32 6.81 -4.56
C HIS A 80 -19.31 5.68 -4.91
N PHE A 81 -18.85 4.70 -5.68
CA PHE A 81 -19.59 3.56 -6.21
C PHE A 81 -18.92 2.25 -5.75
N PRO A 82 -19.30 1.67 -4.61
CA PRO A 82 -18.62 0.48 -4.06
C PRO A 82 -18.75 -0.76 -4.96
N ASN A 83 -19.79 -0.84 -5.78
CA ASN A 83 -19.96 -1.94 -6.75
C ASN A 83 -19.23 -1.70 -8.08
N GLY A 84 -18.64 -0.52 -8.27
CA GLY A 84 -18.06 -0.06 -9.52
C GLY A 84 -19.10 0.31 -10.57
N VAL A 85 -18.73 1.24 -11.46
CA VAL A 85 -19.48 1.58 -12.67
C VAL A 85 -18.58 1.33 -13.88
N GLU A 86 -19.09 0.61 -14.89
CA GLU A 86 -18.36 0.36 -16.13
C GLU A 86 -18.14 1.69 -16.87
N TRP A 87 -16.88 2.03 -17.16
CA TRP A 87 -16.47 3.30 -17.75
C TRP A 87 -15.83 3.17 -19.13
N GLY A 88 -16.03 2.02 -19.78
CA GLY A 88 -15.49 1.71 -21.11
C GLY A 88 -14.18 0.95 -21.06
N ASP A 89 -13.92 0.17 -22.11
CA ASP A 89 -12.69 -0.63 -22.30
C ASP A 89 -12.35 -1.58 -21.14
N GLY A 90 -13.38 -2.11 -20.46
CA GLY A 90 -13.23 -2.99 -19.30
C GLY A 90 -12.82 -2.28 -18.01
N ASN A 91 -12.76 -0.95 -18.01
CA ASN A 91 -12.41 -0.17 -16.83
C ASN A 91 -13.61 0.04 -15.93
N LYS A 92 -13.43 -0.20 -14.62
CA LYS A 92 -14.43 0.12 -13.59
C LYS A 92 -14.02 1.34 -12.79
N VAL A 93 -15.00 2.18 -12.48
CA VAL A 93 -14.84 3.38 -11.66
C VAL A 93 -15.51 3.18 -10.31
N PHE A 94 -14.75 3.38 -9.23
CA PHE A 94 -15.23 3.38 -7.85
C PHE A 94 -15.41 4.79 -7.33
N VAL A 95 -14.69 5.79 -7.88
CA VAL A 95 -14.89 7.20 -7.54
C VAL A 95 -14.89 8.06 -8.79
N ALA A 96 -15.95 8.85 -8.97
CA ALA A 96 -16.01 9.86 -10.03
C ALA A 96 -16.05 11.26 -9.43
N ILE A 97 -15.17 12.13 -9.91
CA ILE A 97 -15.00 13.51 -9.43
C ILE A 97 -15.54 14.45 -10.52
N GLY A 98 -16.77 14.90 -10.34
CA GLY A 98 -17.37 15.94 -11.16
C GLY A 98 -16.72 17.28 -10.92
N ILE A 99 -16.24 17.93 -11.98
CA ILE A 99 -15.55 19.21 -11.88
C ILE A 99 -16.36 20.31 -12.56
N ALA A 100 -16.67 21.36 -11.81
CA ALA A 100 -17.13 22.65 -12.31
C ALA A 100 -15.95 23.63 -12.24
N ALA A 101 -15.41 24.04 -13.39
CA ALA A 101 -14.26 24.93 -13.43
C ALA A 101 -14.42 26.02 -14.50
N LYS A 102 -14.14 27.27 -14.13
CA LYS A 102 -14.17 28.43 -15.05
C LYS A 102 -12.96 28.49 -15.98
N SER A 103 -11.89 27.78 -15.64
CA SER A 103 -10.63 27.74 -16.39
C SER A 103 -10.00 26.35 -16.31
N ASP A 104 -8.71 26.22 -16.63
CA ASP A 104 -7.99 24.94 -16.58
C ASP A 104 -7.66 24.48 -15.14
N GLU A 105 -8.45 24.90 -14.15
CA GLU A 105 -8.34 24.52 -12.74
C GLU A 105 -8.48 23.01 -12.50
N HIS A 106 -9.12 22.28 -13.42
CA HIS A 106 -9.14 20.82 -13.41
C HIS A 106 -7.72 20.20 -13.48
N LEU A 107 -6.74 20.89 -14.09
CA LEU A 107 -5.34 20.47 -14.10
C LEU A 107 -4.71 20.47 -12.70
N GLY A 108 -5.20 21.33 -11.80
CA GLY A 108 -4.77 21.35 -10.40
C GLY A 108 -5.18 20.08 -9.66
N ILE A 109 -6.39 19.58 -9.92
CA ILE A 109 -6.87 18.29 -9.40
C ILE A 109 -6.08 17.15 -10.04
N LEU A 110 -5.82 17.20 -11.35
CA LEU A 110 -5.02 16.18 -12.02
C LEU A 110 -3.62 16.04 -11.39
N LYS A 111 -2.93 17.16 -11.10
CA LYS A 111 -1.63 17.15 -10.40
C LYS A 111 -1.69 16.57 -8.99
N GLN A 112 -2.81 16.69 -8.30
CA GLN A 112 -2.99 16.07 -6.99
C GLN A 112 -3.20 14.55 -7.13
N LEU A 113 -3.99 14.16 -8.14
CA LEU A 113 -4.28 12.76 -8.43
C LEU A 113 -3.10 11.99 -9.02
N THR A 114 -2.10 12.63 -9.64
CA THR A 114 -0.95 11.92 -10.22
C THR A 114 -0.22 11.03 -9.21
N LYS A 115 -0.14 11.45 -7.93
CA LYS A 115 0.44 10.63 -6.86
C LYS A 115 -0.42 9.39 -6.58
N VAL A 116 -1.74 9.54 -6.59
CA VAL A 116 -2.72 8.49 -6.33
C VAL A 116 -2.79 7.48 -7.48
N LEU A 117 -2.69 7.97 -8.71
CA LEU A 117 -2.70 7.14 -9.94
C LEU A 117 -1.45 6.27 -10.09
N SER A 118 -0.37 6.59 -9.38
CA SER A 118 0.90 5.83 -9.42
C SER A 118 1.01 4.76 -8.32
N VAL A 119 -0.01 4.62 -7.47
CA VAL A 119 0.04 3.74 -6.29
C VAL A 119 -0.87 2.52 -6.48
N ASP A 120 -0.31 1.33 -6.32
CA ASP A 120 -1.02 0.06 -6.41
C ASP A 120 -2.08 -0.09 -5.28
N GLY A 121 -3.16 -0.83 -5.53
CA GLY A 121 -4.17 -1.13 -4.50
C GLY A 121 -5.11 0.02 -4.13
N VAL A 122 -4.95 1.20 -4.73
CA VAL A 122 -5.89 2.34 -4.57
C VAL A 122 -7.30 1.94 -4.99
N GLU A 123 -7.46 1.19 -6.07
CA GLU A 123 -8.77 0.75 -6.57
C GLU A 123 -9.58 0.00 -5.51
N GLU A 124 -8.96 -0.99 -4.85
CA GLU A 124 -9.63 -1.79 -3.80
C GLU A 124 -9.93 -0.95 -2.55
N ARG A 125 -9.10 0.04 -2.24
CA ARG A 125 -9.35 0.97 -1.12
C ARG A 125 -10.49 1.94 -1.43
N LEU A 126 -10.57 2.44 -2.66
CA LEU A 126 -11.70 3.25 -3.11
C LEU A 126 -12.99 2.43 -3.07
N ARG A 127 -12.95 1.16 -3.51
CA ARG A 127 -14.07 0.22 -3.46
C ARG A 127 -14.58 -0.04 -2.03
N SER A 128 -13.67 -0.22 -1.08
CA SER A 128 -13.97 -0.59 0.30
C SER A 128 -14.11 0.59 1.26
N ALA A 129 -14.00 1.82 0.77
CA ALA A 129 -14.10 3.03 1.57
C ALA A 129 -15.46 3.13 2.27
N LYS A 130 -15.45 3.43 3.58
CA LYS A 130 -16.66 3.47 4.43
C LYS A 130 -17.02 4.87 4.88
N SER A 131 -16.12 5.84 4.71
CA SER A 131 -16.31 7.23 5.10
C SER A 131 -15.81 8.20 4.04
N GLU A 132 -16.32 9.44 4.06
CA GLU A 132 -15.85 10.52 3.20
C GLU A 132 -14.39 10.83 3.50
N GLN A 133 -13.98 10.67 4.76
CA GLN A 133 -12.60 10.89 5.18
C GLN A 133 -11.63 9.91 4.52
N ASP A 134 -12.04 8.65 4.32
CA ASP A 134 -11.23 7.66 3.60
C ASP A 134 -10.97 8.12 2.16
N ILE A 135 -12.01 8.58 1.47
CA ILE A 135 -11.91 9.08 0.09
C ILE A 135 -11.03 10.33 0.03
N ILE A 136 -11.20 11.29 0.95
CA ILE A 136 -10.35 12.50 1.01
C ILE A 136 -8.88 12.13 1.19
N ALA A 137 -8.56 11.24 2.14
CA ALA A 137 -7.19 10.81 2.40
C ALA A 137 -6.58 10.13 1.17
N LEU A 138 -7.34 9.26 0.50
CA LEU A 138 -6.90 8.60 -0.72
C LEU A 138 -6.60 9.62 -1.83
N LEU A 139 -7.52 10.56 -2.09
CA LEU A 139 -7.38 11.54 -3.17
C LEU A 139 -6.34 12.64 -2.87
N ASN A 140 -6.00 12.90 -1.61
CA ASN A 140 -4.92 13.80 -1.22
C ASN A 140 -3.52 13.19 -1.40
N GLY A 141 -3.43 11.90 -1.73
CA GLY A 141 -2.13 11.26 -1.80
C GLY A 141 -1.55 10.97 -0.42
N ASP A 142 -2.36 10.95 0.64
CA ASP A 142 -2.02 10.40 1.97
C ASP A 142 -2.00 8.86 1.93
N VAL A 143 -1.65 8.33 0.76
CA VAL A 143 -1.60 6.92 0.39
C VAL A 143 -0.24 6.39 0.82
N GLN A 144 0.03 6.46 2.11
CA GLN A 144 0.95 5.50 2.70
C GLN A 144 0.17 4.19 2.84
N LEU A 145 0.56 3.18 2.05
CA LEU A 145 -0.05 1.86 2.08
C LEU A 145 0.47 1.01 3.22
N GLU A 146 1.77 1.14 3.50
CA GLU A 146 2.50 0.39 4.50
C GLU A 146 3.08 1.35 5.53
N ALA A 147 2.97 1.00 6.81
CA ALA A 147 3.63 1.77 7.85
C ALA A 147 5.15 1.72 7.65
N ASP A 148 5.82 2.83 7.93
CA ASP A 148 7.27 2.86 7.95
C ASP A 148 7.76 1.97 9.09
N PHE A 149 8.47 0.91 8.72
CA PHE A 149 9.08 -0.04 9.65
C PHE A 149 10.30 -0.67 9.01
N ASP A 150 11.48 -0.36 9.52
CA ASP A 150 12.77 -0.87 9.03
C ASP A 150 13.75 -1.03 10.21
N ALA A 151 14.99 -1.41 9.93
CA ALA A 151 15.99 -1.64 10.98
C ALA A 151 16.23 -0.41 11.87
N ALA A 152 16.06 0.81 11.35
CA ALA A 152 16.21 2.04 12.13
C ALA A 152 15.07 2.25 13.14
N HIS A 153 13.98 1.49 13.02
CA HIS A 153 12.84 1.52 13.92
C HIS A 153 12.92 0.47 15.03
N ILE A 154 13.98 -0.34 15.08
CA ILE A 154 14.16 -1.41 16.04
C ILE A 154 15.35 -1.10 16.95
N GLN A 155 15.11 -1.12 18.26
CA GLN A 155 16.17 -1.06 19.26
C GLN A 155 16.03 -2.25 20.21
N LEU A 156 16.93 -3.22 20.09
CA LEU A 156 16.95 -4.37 21.00
C LEU A 156 17.81 -4.09 22.23
N LYS A 157 17.44 -4.72 23.35
CA LYS A 157 18.24 -4.75 24.59
C LYS A 157 18.66 -3.35 25.07
N PHE A 158 17.78 -2.37 24.92
CA PHE A 158 18.00 -1.03 25.45
C PHE A 158 18.05 -1.10 26.99
N PRO A 159 18.99 -0.43 27.67
CA PRO A 159 19.11 -0.51 29.13
C PRO A 159 18.08 0.41 29.83
N ALA A 160 16.79 0.24 29.54
CA ALA A 160 15.72 1.00 30.19
C ALA A 160 15.48 0.52 31.63
N SER A 161 15.31 1.44 32.56
CA SER A 161 14.91 1.12 33.95
C SER A 161 13.40 1.25 34.19
N ASP A 162 12.66 1.87 33.26
CA ASP A 162 11.24 2.15 33.40
C ASP A 162 10.55 2.33 32.04
N MET A 163 9.22 2.41 32.05
CA MET A 163 8.42 2.59 30.83
C MET A 163 8.60 3.97 30.19
N VAL A 164 8.93 5.00 30.98
CA VAL A 164 9.14 6.37 30.45
C VAL A 164 10.33 6.38 29.49
N GLN A 165 11.42 5.71 29.84
CA GLN A 165 12.59 5.55 28.98
C GLN A 165 12.26 4.72 27.74
N MET A 166 11.50 3.63 27.88
CA MET A 166 11.04 2.81 26.75
C MET A 166 10.23 3.64 25.75
N SER A 167 9.23 4.39 26.23
CA SER A 167 8.39 5.27 25.41
C SER A 167 9.20 6.39 24.75
N ALA A 168 10.16 6.99 25.47
CA ALA A 168 11.02 8.04 24.94
C ALA A 168 11.90 7.54 23.79
N VAL A 169 12.51 6.35 23.93
CA VAL A 169 13.32 5.75 22.86
C VAL A 169 12.45 5.38 21.67
N ALA A 170 11.33 4.68 21.89
CA ALA A 170 10.42 4.28 20.82
C ALA A 170 9.91 5.50 20.03
N GLY A 171 9.47 6.55 20.75
CA GLY A 171 9.09 7.82 20.13
C GLY A 171 10.24 8.51 19.39
N GLY A 172 11.44 8.48 19.97
CA GLY A 172 12.66 9.04 19.37
C GLY A 172 13.03 8.39 18.04
N LEU A 173 12.91 7.06 17.92
CA LEU A 173 13.16 6.34 16.66
C LEU A 173 12.23 6.84 15.55
N LEU A 174 10.92 6.91 15.83
CA LEU A 174 9.90 7.40 14.88
C LEU A 174 10.08 8.87 14.52
N LYS A 175 10.54 9.69 15.47
CA LYS A 175 10.87 11.09 15.20
C LYS A 175 12.09 11.22 14.28
N ASN A 176 13.14 10.44 14.55
CA ASN A 176 14.40 10.50 13.82
C ASN A 176 14.27 10.01 12.37
N THR A 177 13.31 9.13 12.09
CA THR A 177 12.98 8.66 10.74
C THR A 177 11.95 9.54 10.01
N GLY A 178 11.47 10.61 10.65
CA GLY A 178 10.54 11.58 10.04
C GLY A 178 9.08 11.16 10.05
N CYS A 179 8.71 10.14 10.84
CA CYS A 179 7.31 9.72 11.01
C CYS A 179 6.52 10.71 11.87
N ALA A 180 7.16 11.32 12.87
CA ALA A 180 6.49 12.21 13.82
C ALA A 180 7.40 13.33 14.36
N GLY A 181 6.80 14.30 15.06
CA GLY A 181 7.51 15.43 15.67
C GLY A 181 7.78 15.28 17.18
N ALA A 182 8.16 16.39 17.84
CA ALA A 182 8.49 16.39 19.27
C ALA A 182 7.26 16.21 20.18
N GLU A 183 6.09 16.70 19.75
CA GLU A 183 4.84 16.57 20.49
C GLU A 183 4.39 15.10 20.58
N PHE A 184 4.65 14.31 19.53
CA PHE A 184 4.44 12.86 19.54
C PHE A 184 5.21 12.18 20.67
N VAL A 185 6.51 12.48 20.80
CA VAL A 185 7.38 11.86 21.81
C VAL A 185 6.93 12.26 23.21
N ALA A 186 6.58 13.53 23.42
CA ALA A 186 6.05 14.00 24.69
C ALA A 186 4.75 13.28 25.07
N ASP A 187 3.82 13.15 24.12
CA ASP A 187 2.55 12.45 24.33
C ASP A 187 2.77 10.96 24.68
N LEU A 188 3.65 10.25 23.95
CA LEU A 188 3.98 8.85 24.25
C LEU A 188 4.53 8.64 25.66
N VAL A 189 5.41 9.53 26.12
CA VAL A 189 6.01 9.43 27.47
C VAL A 189 4.97 9.64 28.57
N THR A 190 3.93 10.43 28.31
CA THR A 190 2.86 10.71 29.27
C THR A 190 1.70 9.72 29.24
N LYS A 191 1.61 8.88 28.20
CA LYS A 191 0.55 7.89 28.04
C LYS A 191 0.88 6.59 28.77
N THR A 192 -0.15 5.98 29.36
CA THR A 192 -0.07 4.62 29.89
C THR A 192 -0.15 3.61 28.74
N PRO A 193 0.88 2.78 28.52
CA PRO A 193 0.85 1.74 27.50
C PRO A 193 -0.11 0.60 27.86
N THR A 194 -0.60 -0.11 26.84
CA THR A 194 -1.45 -1.29 27.00
C THR A 194 -0.58 -2.54 27.14
N HIS A 195 -0.76 -3.31 28.22
CA HIS A 195 -0.13 -4.61 28.39
C HIS A 195 -0.79 -5.64 27.46
N LEU A 196 0.00 -6.31 26.62
CA LEU A 196 -0.45 -7.35 25.69
C LEU A 196 -0.16 -8.77 26.21
N GLY A 197 0.39 -8.91 27.42
CA GLY A 197 0.79 -10.18 28.01
C GLY A 197 2.27 -10.52 27.78
N GLN A 198 2.80 -11.39 28.65
CA GLN A 198 4.20 -11.85 28.65
C GLN A 198 5.23 -10.70 28.61
N GLY A 199 4.87 -9.52 29.10
CA GLY A 199 5.70 -8.32 29.10
C GLY A 199 5.88 -7.62 27.76
N LEU A 200 5.04 -7.91 26.76
CA LEU A 200 4.90 -7.09 25.56
C LEU A 200 3.91 -5.95 25.83
N TRP A 201 4.29 -4.73 25.48
CA TRP A 201 3.48 -3.53 25.66
C TRP A 201 3.27 -2.79 24.35
N LEU A 202 2.18 -2.03 24.27
CA LEU A 202 1.84 -1.24 23.10
C LEU A 202 1.43 0.18 23.50
N VAL A 203 1.93 1.17 22.78
CA VAL A 203 1.52 2.58 22.92
C VAL A 203 1.33 3.19 21.54
N GLY A 204 0.50 4.23 21.42
CA GLY A 204 0.30 4.91 20.16
C GLY A 204 -0.19 6.34 20.29
N SER A 205 0.08 7.14 19.26
CA SER A 205 -0.37 8.52 19.17
C SER A 205 -0.53 8.98 17.72
N ASP A 206 -1.37 9.99 17.54
CA ASP A 206 -1.58 10.73 16.29
C ASP A 206 -1.05 12.18 16.38
N LYS A 207 -0.51 12.60 17.53
CA LYS A 207 -0.03 13.96 17.76
C LYS A 207 1.21 14.24 16.93
N GLN A 208 1.13 15.27 16.07
CA GLN A 208 2.23 15.69 15.19
C GLN A 208 2.82 14.52 14.36
N VAL A 209 1.97 13.58 13.95
CA VAL A 209 2.36 12.47 13.06
C VAL A 209 2.17 12.90 11.61
N THR A 210 3.24 12.79 10.82
CA THR A 210 3.26 13.10 9.39
C THR A 210 3.23 11.86 8.52
N ARG A 211 3.75 10.74 9.03
CA ARG A 211 3.70 9.42 8.38
C ARG A 211 3.42 8.36 9.43
N THR A 212 2.58 7.40 9.07
CA THR A 212 2.31 6.23 9.90
C THR A 212 3.58 5.39 10.00
N GLY A 213 4.04 5.12 11.21
CA GLY A 213 5.25 4.35 11.46
C GLY A 213 5.11 3.51 12.71
N VAL A 214 5.91 2.46 12.79
CA VAL A 214 5.98 1.58 13.96
C VAL A 214 7.42 1.55 14.45
N SER A 215 7.63 1.45 15.75
CA SER A 215 8.95 1.13 16.33
C SER A 215 8.84 0.02 17.34
N PHE A 216 9.89 -0.78 17.47
CA PHE A 216 9.99 -1.86 18.42
C PHE A 216 11.20 -1.64 19.33
N VAL A 217 11.00 -1.62 20.64
CA VAL A 217 12.08 -1.49 21.62
C VAL A 217 12.00 -2.64 22.61
N SER A 218 13.07 -3.40 22.81
CA SER A 218 13.18 -4.36 23.93
C SER A 218 14.17 -3.88 24.96
N THR A 219 13.96 -4.26 26.23
CA THR A 219 14.87 -3.89 27.33
C THR A 219 15.83 -5.00 27.70
N ALA A 220 17.04 -4.63 28.12
CA ALA A 220 18.02 -5.57 28.71
C ALA A 220 17.87 -5.70 30.23
N ASN A 221 17.24 -4.73 30.88
CA ASN A 221 17.07 -4.70 32.32
C ASN A 221 15.71 -5.27 32.71
N ASP A 222 15.62 -5.83 33.91
CA ASP A 222 14.35 -6.13 34.54
C ASP A 222 13.69 -4.82 34.99
N CYS A 223 12.58 -4.44 34.34
CA CYS A 223 11.73 -3.36 34.78
C CYS A 223 10.25 -3.78 34.73
N GLU A 224 9.44 -3.11 35.55
CA GLU A 224 8.03 -3.42 35.73
C GLU A 224 7.19 -2.15 35.64
N LEU A 225 5.96 -2.29 35.18
CA LEU A 225 4.94 -1.24 35.22
C LEU A 225 3.69 -1.85 35.84
N GLU A 226 3.22 -1.26 36.95
CA GLU A 226 2.03 -1.72 37.68
C GLU A 226 2.09 -3.21 38.11
N GLY A 227 3.29 -3.72 38.40
CA GLY A 227 3.53 -5.10 38.80
C GLY A 227 3.62 -6.11 37.66
N GLU A 228 3.51 -5.65 36.41
CA GLU A 228 3.69 -6.46 35.21
C GLU A 228 5.08 -6.22 34.62
N LYS A 229 5.74 -7.28 34.16
CA LYS A 229 7.07 -7.19 33.56
C LYS A 229 7.04 -6.37 32.27
N VAL A 230 8.11 -5.62 32.01
CA VAL A 230 8.33 -4.92 30.75
C VAL A 230 9.50 -5.60 30.03
N ARG A 231 9.22 -6.31 28.94
CA ARG A 231 10.23 -6.95 28.07
C ARG A 231 10.39 -6.18 26.76
N ALA A 232 9.30 -5.72 26.17
CA ALA A 232 9.32 -4.91 24.96
C ALA A 232 8.14 -3.94 24.86
N LEU A 233 8.32 -2.86 24.11
CA LEU A 233 7.33 -1.86 23.77
C LEU A 233 7.25 -1.69 22.25
N VAL A 234 6.03 -1.76 21.71
CA VAL A 234 5.72 -1.38 20.33
C VAL A 234 5.04 -0.03 20.34
N ALA A 235 5.61 0.97 19.67
CA ALA A 235 5.00 2.29 19.54
C ALA A 235 4.47 2.52 18.12
N PHE A 236 3.28 3.11 18.02
CA PHE A 236 2.63 3.47 16.76
C PHE A 236 2.51 4.98 16.62
N ALA A 237 3.14 5.54 15.58
CA ALA A 237 2.77 6.84 15.04
C ALA A 237 1.69 6.58 13.97
N ALA A 238 0.47 7.07 14.16
CA ALA A 238 -0.63 6.78 13.22
C ALA A 238 -1.29 8.06 12.70
N CYS A 239 -1.15 8.33 11.39
CA CYS A 239 -1.92 9.36 10.70
C CYS A 239 -2.87 8.78 9.64
N ASN A 240 -2.83 7.45 9.43
CA ASN A 240 -3.76 6.68 8.61
C ASN A 240 -3.80 5.20 9.04
N ASN A 241 -4.50 4.36 8.28
CA ASN A 241 -4.69 2.93 8.58
C ASN A 241 -3.52 2.01 8.14
N ALA A 242 -2.37 2.53 7.73
CA ALA A 242 -1.25 1.71 7.23
C ALA A 242 -0.61 0.79 8.29
N HIS A 243 -0.87 1.06 9.58
CA HIS A 243 -0.41 0.24 10.71
C HIS A 243 -1.23 -1.05 10.92
N GLN A 244 -2.42 -1.14 10.32
CA GLN A 244 -3.37 -2.23 10.57
C GLN A 244 -2.80 -3.63 10.29
N PRO A 245 -2.02 -3.89 9.22
CA PRO A 245 -1.42 -5.20 9.00
C PRO A 245 -0.48 -5.62 10.14
N ILE A 246 0.40 -4.72 10.60
CA ILE A 246 1.34 -4.98 11.72
C ILE A 246 0.56 -5.25 13.00
N LEU A 247 -0.45 -4.43 13.31
CA LEU A 247 -1.28 -4.62 14.49
C LEU A 247 -2.03 -5.96 14.45
N LYS A 248 -2.51 -6.39 13.27
CA LYS A 248 -3.14 -7.70 13.08
C LYS A 248 -2.16 -8.84 13.36
N THR A 249 -0.93 -8.76 12.85
CA THR A 249 0.12 -9.75 13.13
C THR A 249 0.40 -9.86 14.63
N ILE A 250 0.62 -8.73 15.32
CA ILE A 250 0.82 -8.70 16.77
C ILE A 250 -0.39 -9.30 17.49
N SER A 251 -1.61 -8.93 17.07
CA SER A 251 -2.85 -9.47 17.67
C SER A 251 -2.94 -10.99 17.52
N THR A 252 -2.56 -11.54 16.37
CA THR A 252 -2.52 -13.00 16.13
C THR A 252 -1.49 -13.69 17.01
N LEU A 253 -0.28 -13.13 17.14
CA LEU A 253 0.76 -13.67 18.03
C LEU A 253 0.30 -13.68 19.49
N VAL A 254 -0.28 -12.57 19.95
CA VAL A 254 -0.82 -12.45 21.32
C VAL A 254 -1.93 -13.47 21.55
N PHE A 255 -2.88 -13.60 20.62
CA PHE A 255 -3.98 -14.55 20.71
C PHE A 255 -3.50 -16.01 20.78
N ASN A 256 -2.44 -16.35 20.04
CA ASN A 256 -1.85 -17.69 20.03
C ASN A 256 -0.84 -17.93 21.18
N ASN A 257 -0.62 -16.96 22.08
CA ASN A 257 0.42 -16.99 23.12
C ASN A 257 1.85 -17.14 22.57
N GLU A 258 2.11 -16.62 21.37
CA GLU A 258 3.39 -16.71 20.66
C GLU A 258 4.27 -15.46 20.82
N HIS A 259 4.14 -14.72 21.93
CA HIS A 259 4.90 -13.48 22.20
C HIS A 259 6.41 -13.66 22.03
N ASN A 260 6.93 -14.84 22.38
CA ASN A 260 8.36 -15.17 22.26
C ASN A 260 8.88 -15.09 20.82
N LYS A 261 8.03 -15.25 19.79
CA LYS A 261 8.41 -15.01 18.38
C LYS A 261 8.80 -13.56 18.10
N LEU A 262 8.39 -12.61 18.94
CA LEU A 262 8.83 -11.22 18.91
C LEU A 262 9.89 -10.94 19.98
N LEU A 263 9.67 -11.43 21.20
CA LEU A 263 10.48 -11.05 22.36
C LEU A 263 11.91 -11.63 22.32
N ASP A 264 12.10 -12.78 21.68
CA ASP A 264 13.39 -13.47 21.61
C ASP A 264 14.05 -13.35 20.21
N ALA A 265 13.40 -12.63 19.29
CA ALA A 265 13.80 -12.52 17.89
C ALA A 265 14.91 -11.49 17.64
N SER A 266 15.70 -11.71 16.57
CA SER A 266 16.62 -10.71 16.03
C SER A 266 15.85 -9.56 15.36
N ALA A 267 16.55 -8.47 15.05
CA ALA A 267 15.94 -7.33 14.37
C ALA A 267 15.39 -7.74 12.98
N GLU A 268 16.13 -8.58 12.25
CA GLU A 268 15.74 -9.10 10.94
C GLU A 268 14.49 -9.99 11.04
N GLN A 269 14.42 -10.84 12.07
CA GLN A 269 13.28 -11.70 12.33
C GLN A 269 12.02 -10.89 12.67
N ILE A 270 12.15 -9.85 13.51
CA ILE A 270 11.06 -8.94 13.85
C ILE A 270 10.58 -8.19 12.61
N LEU A 271 11.51 -7.68 11.78
CA LEU A 271 11.17 -7.00 10.54
C LEU A 271 10.34 -7.88 9.62
N ALA A 272 10.82 -9.10 9.35
CA ALA A 272 10.12 -9.98 8.43
C ALA A 272 8.74 -10.35 9.01
N LEU A 273 8.70 -10.76 10.29
CA LEU A 273 7.46 -11.14 10.96
C LEU A 273 6.40 -10.04 10.89
N LEU A 274 6.75 -8.80 11.24
CA LEU A 274 5.78 -7.70 11.27
C LEU A 274 5.45 -7.13 9.88
N LYS A 275 6.36 -7.21 8.91
CA LYS A 275 6.06 -6.86 7.50
C LYS A 275 5.26 -7.93 6.76
N GLY A 276 5.09 -9.12 7.35
CA GLY A 276 4.51 -10.27 6.65
C GLY A 276 5.44 -10.81 5.57
N GLU A 277 6.74 -10.55 5.69
CA GLU A 277 7.79 -11.17 4.89
C GLU A 277 8.23 -12.45 5.63
N GLU A 278 8.32 -13.58 4.93
CA GLU A 278 8.94 -14.75 5.56
C GLU A 278 10.42 -14.47 5.77
N VAL A 279 10.89 -14.61 7.02
CA VAL A 279 12.31 -14.61 7.35
C VAL A 279 12.94 -15.71 6.50
N ALA A 280 13.92 -15.37 5.67
CA ALA A 280 14.81 -16.37 5.09
C ALA A 280 15.48 -17.10 6.26
N THR A 281 14.99 -18.28 6.60
CA THR A 281 15.70 -19.18 7.48
C THR A 281 16.89 -19.69 6.70
N ASP A 282 18.08 -19.24 7.07
CA ASP A 282 19.33 -19.97 6.80
C ASP A 282 19.29 -21.28 7.60
N ALA A 283 18.50 -22.24 7.12
CA ALA A 283 18.49 -23.65 7.52
C ALA A 283 17.57 -24.44 6.58
N ASP A 284 18.13 -24.91 5.45
CA ASP A 284 18.18 -26.34 5.08
C ASP A 284 18.46 -26.49 3.57
N GLU A 285 19.59 -27.14 3.26
CA GLU A 285 19.99 -27.61 1.92
C GLU A 285 19.09 -28.75 1.37
N THR A 286 17.85 -28.88 1.87
CA THR A 286 16.89 -29.91 1.44
C THR A 286 15.59 -29.35 0.87
N GLY A 287 15.40 -28.02 0.86
CA GLY A 287 14.24 -27.38 0.22
C GLY A 287 14.31 -27.43 -1.31
N ASN A 288 13.15 -27.54 -1.98
CA ASN A 288 13.00 -27.46 -3.43
C ASN A 288 13.61 -26.15 -3.96
N ASN A 289 14.89 -26.22 -4.32
CA ASN A 289 15.69 -25.12 -4.81
C ASN A 289 16.37 -25.55 -6.11
N ALA A 290 16.39 -24.66 -7.09
CA ALA A 290 17.11 -24.90 -8.34
C ALA A 290 17.79 -23.61 -8.80
N ILE A 291 19.01 -23.74 -9.33
CA ILE A 291 19.78 -22.62 -9.88
C ILE A 291 19.83 -22.78 -11.39
N PHE A 292 19.44 -21.72 -12.11
CA PHE A 292 19.46 -21.70 -13.57
C PHE A 292 20.26 -20.51 -14.08
N LYS A 293 21.05 -20.75 -15.13
CA LYS A 293 21.82 -19.72 -15.82
C LYS A 293 21.02 -19.15 -16.99
N ILE A 294 20.84 -17.84 -17.04
CA ILE A 294 20.11 -17.16 -18.11
C ILE A 294 20.99 -17.06 -19.36
N LYS A 295 20.47 -17.56 -20.49
CA LYS A 295 21.17 -17.59 -21.78
C LYS A 295 20.69 -16.50 -22.75
N ASN A 296 19.56 -15.85 -22.46
CA ASN A 296 19.03 -14.75 -23.28
C ASN A 296 20.06 -13.63 -23.43
N ALA A 297 20.32 -13.18 -24.66
CA ALA A 297 21.37 -12.21 -24.97
C ALA A 297 21.19 -10.87 -24.24
N HIS A 298 19.94 -10.47 -24.01
CA HIS A 298 19.59 -9.23 -23.30
C HIS A 298 19.11 -9.48 -21.86
N GLY A 299 19.28 -10.69 -21.33
CA GLY A 299 18.79 -11.04 -19.99
C GLY A 299 17.26 -11.14 -19.90
N LEU A 300 16.70 -10.89 -18.70
CA LEU A 300 15.25 -10.95 -18.48
C LEU A 300 14.59 -9.59 -18.60
N HIS A 301 14.51 -9.08 -19.83
CA HIS A 301 13.65 -7.91 -20.14
C HIS A 301 12.17 -8.32 -20.26
N ALA A 302 11.32 -7.37 -20.67
CA ALA A 302 9.86 -7.51 -20.63
C ALA A 302 9.30 -8.82 -21.25
N ARG A 303 9.88 -9.30 -22.36
CA ARG A 303 9.40 -10.47 -23.09
C ARG A 303 9.81 -11.81 -22.44
N PRO A 304 11.09 -12.15 -22.26
CA PRO A 304 11.49 -13.39 -21.59
C PRO A 304 11.08 -13.39 -20.12
N GLY A 305 11.03 -12.21 -19.48
CA GLY A 305 10.46 -12.04 -18.14
C GLY A 305 8.97 -12.41 -18.09
N ALA A 306 8.16 -11.98 -19.07
CA ALA A 306 6.75 -12.33 -19.13
C ALA A 306 6.52 -13.83 -19.35
N MET A 307 7.36 -14.48 -20.15
CA MET A 307 7.30 -15.93 -20.37
C MET A 307 7.66 -16.72 -19.11
N LEU A 308 8.71 -16.31 -18.38
CA LEU A 308 9.07 -16.91 -17.10
C LEU A 308 7.94 -16.77 -16.07
N VAL A 309 7.33 -15.58 -15.99
CA VAL A 309 6.20 -15.31 -15.09
C VAL A 309 4.97 -16.11 -15.47
N ALA A 310 4.67 -16.22 -16.77
CA ALA A 310 3.56 -17.03 -17.26
C ALA A 310 3.75 -18.50 -16.92
N GLU A 311 4.99 -19.01 -17.00
CA GLU A 311 5.34 -20.36 -16.58
C GLU A 311 5.11 -20.55 -15.07
N ALA A 312 5.66 -19.65 -14.25
CA ALA A 312 5.51 -19.72 -12.79
C ALA A 312 4.04 -19.64 -12.33
N LYS A 313 3.18 -18.92 -13.06
CA LYS A 313 1.75 -18.78 -12.74
C LYS A 313 0.91 -20.05 -12.96
N LYS A 314 1.45 -21.07 -13.65
CA LYS A 314 0.74 -22.34 -13.85
C LYS A 314 0.64 -23.19 -12.58
N PHE A 315 1.45 -22.89 -11.58
CA PHE A 315 1.61 -23.69 -10.37
C PHE A 315 0.95 -23.02 -9.17
N GLU A 316 0.46 -23.82 -8.23
CA GLU A 316 -0.12 -23.35 -6.96
C GLU A 316 0.98 -22.89 -5.99
N SER A 317 2.15 -23.53 -6.04
CA SER A 317 3.29 -23.24 -5.17
C SER A 317 3.65 -21.76 -5.14
N ASN A 318 4.08 -21.30 -3.96
CA ASN A 318 4.75 -20.03 -3.82
C ASN A 318 6.16 -20.17 -4.41
N ILE A 319 6.47 -19.37 -5.44
CA ILE A 319 7.74 -19.47 -6.17
C ILE A 319 8.45 -18.14 -6.04
N ARG A 320 9.66 -18.21 -5.50
CA ARG A 320 10.56 -17.08 -5.30
C ARG A 320 11.78 -17.21 -6.21
N VAL A 321 12.33 -16.07 -6.60
CA VAL A 321 13.55 -15.99 -7.40
C VAL A 321 14.48 -14.91 -6.88
N ALA A 322 15.77 -15.22 -6.82
CA ALA A 322 16.83 -14.28 -6.46
C ALA A 322 17.92 -14.28 -7.52
N ASN A 323 18.45 -13.10 -7.84
CA ASN A 323 19.59 -12.93 -8.73
C ASN A 323 20.89 -13.04 -7.92
N LEU A 324 21.59 -14.17 -8.05
CA LEU A 324 22.81 -14.46 -7.29
C LEU A 324 23.99 -13.59 -7.72
N ASP A 325 23.97 -13.09 -8.95
CA ASP A 325 24.95 -12.14 -9.48
C ASP A 325 24.45 -10.68 -9.38
N GLY A 326 23.38 -10.44 -8.59
CA GLY A 326 22.73 -9.14 -8.38
C GLY A 326 22.79 -8.66 -6.94
N ASP A 327 21.75 -7.96 -6.47
CA ASP A 327 21.65 -7.48 -5.09
C ASP A 327 21.20 -8.58 -4.09
N GLY A 328 21.08 -9.82 -4.55
CA GLY A 328 20.70 -10.98 -3.74
C GLY A 328 19.24 -10.96 -3.27
N LYS A 329 18.44 -9.95 -3.66
CA LYS A 329 17.05 -9.85 -3.20
C LYS A 329 16.20 -10.95 -3.81
N THR A 330 15.34 -11.50 -2.95
CA THR A 330 14.37 -12.52 -3.33
C THR A 330 13.04 -11.85 -3.66
N VAL A 331 12.47 -12.16 -4.81
CA VAL A 331 11.17 -11.64 -5.26
C VAL A 331 10.22 -12.75 -5.67
N ASN A 332 8.93 -12.44 -5.76
CA ASN A 332 7.92 -13.37 -6.24
C ASN A 332 8.07 -13.58 -7.76
N ALA A 333 8.32 -14.83 -8.18
CA ALA A 333 8.54 -15.20 -9.58
C ALA A 333 7.27 -15.06 -10.46
N LYS A 334 6.09 -14.93 -9.86
CA LYS A 334 4.81 -14.66 -10.55
C LYS A 334 4.57 -13.16 -10.79
N SER A 335 5.48 -12.27 -10.40
CA SER A 335 5.38 -10.81 -10.60
C SER A 335 6.38 -10.32 -11.66
N LEU A 336 5.86 -9.92 -12.83
CA LEU A 336 6.69 -9.42 -13.93
C LEU A 336 7.52 -8.20 -13.56
N MET A 337 6.92 -7.21 -12.89
CA MET A 337 7.65 -6.01 -12.49
C MET A 337 8.81 -6.34 -11.55
N LYS A 338 8.60 -7.21 -10.55
CA LYS A 338 9.65 -7.59 -9.61
C LYS A 338 10.76 -8.40 -10.28
N VAL A 339 10.41 -9.32 -11.20
CA VAL A 339 11.39 -10.10 -11.97
C VAL A 339 12.25 -9.21 -12.87
N ILE A 340 11.67 -8.19 -13.53
CA ILE A 340 12.44 -7.23 -14.34
C ILE A 340 13.33 -6.36 -13.44
N ALA A 341 12.83 -5.95 -12.27
CA ALA A 341 13.58 -5.11 -11.33
C ALA A 341 14.82 -5.79 -10.74
N LEU A 342 14.91 -7.14 -10.79
CA LEU A 342 16.13 -7.87 -10.44
C LEU A 342 17.33 -7.56 -11.36
N GLY A 343 17.11 -6.87 -12.48
CA GLY A 343 18.18 -6.42 -13.37
C GLY A 343 19.01 -7.58 -13.96
N VAL A 344 18.35 -8.70 -14.24
CA VAL A 344 19.01 -9.94 -14.68
C VAL A 344 19.59 -9.78 -16.09
N LYS A 345 20.90 -10.01 -16.23
CA LYS A 345 21.61 -9.90 -17.51
C LYS A 345 21.98 -11.29 -18.06
N HIS A 346 22.47 -11.32 -19.29
CA HIS A 346 23.02 -12.53 -19.90
C HIS A 346 24.09 -13.17 -19.00
N GLY A 347 23.98 -14.48 -18.79
CA GLY A 347 24.94 -15.26 -18.01
C GLY A 347 24.71 -15.24 -16.50
N HIS A 348 23.79 -14.43 -15.98
CA HIS A 348 23.44 -14.40 -14.55
C HIS A 348 22.80 -15.72 -14.11
N GLN A 349 23.03 -16.07 -12.84
CA GLN A 349 22.47 -17.21 -12.14
C GLN A 349 21.29 -16.76 -11.28
N LEU A 350 20.16 -17.41 -11.50
CA LEU A 350 18.96 -17.21 -10.70
C LEU A 350 18.72 -18.42 -9.82
N LYS A 351 18.58 -18.20 -8.51
CA LYS A 351 18.12 -19.21 -7.57
C LYS A 351 16.60 -19.13 -7.45
N PHE A 352 15.93 -20.22 -7.76
CA PHE A 352 14.50 -20.39 -7.54
C PHE A 352 14.27 -21.25 -6.31
N SER A 353 13.28 -20.88 -5.52
CA SER A 353 12.79 -21.61 -4.36
C SER A 353 11.29 -21.78 -4.50
N ALA A 354 10.78 -23.00 -4.33
CA ALA A 354 9.36 -23.31 -4.47
C ALA A 354 8.82 -24.02 -3.24
N GLU A 355 7.67 -23.56 -2.74
CA GLU A 355 6.98 -24.14 -1.59
C GLU A 355 5.52 -24.37 -1.93
N GLY A 356 5.07 -25.61 -1.81
CA GLY A 356 3.69 -26.00 -2.14
C GLY A 356 3.58 -27.40 -2.71
N PRO A 357 2.35 -27.83 -3.03
CA PRO A 357 2.05 -29.21 -3.42
C PRO A 357 2.67 -29.61 -4.77
N ASP A 358 3.01 -28.64 -5.62
CA ASP A 358 3.57 -28.83 -6.96
C ASP A 358 4.97 -28.22 -7.12
N ALA A 359 5.70 -28.02 -6.01
CA ALA A 359 6.96 -27.29 -5.97
C ALA A 359 8.07 -27.92 -6.84
N ALA A 360 8.20 -29.24 -6.84
CA ALA A 360 9.17 -29.95 -7.65
C ALA A 360 8.86 -29.83 -9.15
N GLN A 361 7.59 -29.99 -9.53
CA GLN A 361 7.14 -29.83 -10.92
C GLN A 361 7.32 -28.38 -11.41
N ALA A 362 7.08 -27.41 -10.53
CA ALA A 362 7.27 -26.00 -10.85
C ALA A 362 8.72 -25.68 -11.23
N LEU A 363 9.69 -26.15 -10.44
CA LEU A 363 11.11 -25.93 -10.72
C LEU A 363 11.57 -26.65 -11.98
N GLU A 364 11.08 -27.87 -12.23
CA GLU A 364 11.39 -28.60 -13.46
C GLU A 364 10.87 -27.85 -14.70
N SER A 365 9.62 -27.36 -14.66
CA SER A 365 9.01 -26.62 -15.76
C SER A 365 9.69 -25.28 -16.01
N ILE A 366 10.02 -24.54 -14.95
CA ILE A 366 10.79 -23.30 -15.02
C ILE A 366 12.18 -23.56 -15.64
N GLY A 367 12.86 -24.62 -15.22
CA GLY A 367 14.14 -25.01 -15.78
C GLY A 367 14.07 -25.29 -17.28
N LYS A 368 13.04 -26.02 -17.73
CA LYS A 368 12.78 -26.28 -19.15
C LYS A 368 12.50 -24.98 -19.94
N ALA A 369 11.70 -24.08 -19.38
CA ALA A 369 11.38 -22.79 -20.00
C ALA A 369 12.62 -21.89 -20.14
N ILE A 370 13.49 -21.86 -19.14
CA ILE A 370 14.78 -21.15 -19.21
C ILE A 370 15.71 -21.81 -20.23
N ALA A 371 15.76 -23.14 -20.26
CA ALA A 371 16.59 -23.88 -21.21
C ALA A 371 16.15 -23.68 -22.67
N SER A 372 14.84 -23.51 -22.92
CA SER A 372 14.29 -23.21 -24.25
C SER A 372 14.39 -21.74 -24.67
N GLY A 373 15.03 -20.89 -23.85
CA GLY A 373 15.27 -19.49 -24.17
C GLY A 373 14.08 -18.57 -23.93
N LEU A 374 13.04 -19.00 -23.20
CA LEU A 374 11.91 -18.16 -22.81
C LEU A 374 11.24 -17.41 -23.98
N GLY A 375 11.09 -18.09 -25.12
CA GLY A 375 10.45 -17.52 -26.32
C GLY A 375 11.34 -16.62 -27.19
N GLU A 376 12.65 -16.65 -26.93
CA GLU A 376 13.71 -16.01 -27.75
C GLU A 376 14.74 -17.01 -28.28
N GLY A 377 14.45 -18.31 -28.15
CA GLY A 377 15.27 -19.41 -28.66
C GLY A 377 15.22 -19.60 -30.16
#